data_AF-A0A0D3DBV1-F1
#
_entry.id   AF-A0A0D3DBV1-F1
#
_cell.length_a   1.000
_cell.length_b   1.000
_cell.length_c   1.000
_cell.angle_alpha   90.00
_cell.angle_beta   90.00
_cell.angle_gamma   90.00
#
_symmetry.space_group_name_H-M   'P 1'
#
loop_
_entity.id
_entity.type
_entity.pdbx_description
1 polymer ?
#
loop_
_entity_poly.entity_id
_entity_poly.type
_entity_poly.pdbx_seq_one_letter_code
_entity_poly.pdbx_strand_id
1 'polypeptide(L)'
;MDPSEERKHSKRQKDYINMLSYTCDSEYGIPRRCSCGGRIIDEVRVKQEYDTLPGKRFFTCANYEADGFHYRQPWVIGVQEQIESLTKRLEEAEEVMKFVPSLKNKIETLEAQAKGLTRQVDRLTAEVYNLTVQVADLEKLCFE
;
A
#
# COMPACT_ATOMS: atom_id res chain seq x y z
N MET A 1 -4.77 -12.53 -40.68
CA MET A 1 -5.03 -13.19 -39.38
C MET A 1 -6.53 -13.24 -39.18
N ASP A 2 -7.08 -14.34 -38.66
CA ASP A 2 -8.51 -14.44 -38.32
C ASP A 2 -8.78 -13.65 -37.02
N PRO A 3 -9.63 -12.60 -37.04
CA PRO A 3 -9.97 -11.82 -35.85
C PRO A 3 -10.55 -12.65 -34.70
N SER A 4 -11.18 -13.79 -34.99
CA SER A 4 -11.68 -14.73 -33.97
C SER A 4 -10.53 -15.40 -33.20
N GLU A 5 -9.51 -15.86 -33.92
CA GLU A 5 -8.34 -16.51 -33.32
C GLU A 5 -7.48 -15.52 -32.51
N GLU A 6 -7.33 -14.28 -32.98
CA GLU A 6 -6.66 -13.23 -32.20
C GLU A 6 -7.38 -12.94 -30.87
N ARG A 7 -8.72 -12.87 -30.89
CA ARG A 7 -9.53 -12.68 -29.67
C ARG A 7 -9.37 -13.86 -28.70
N LYS A 8 -9.39 -15.10 -29.20
CA LYS A 8 -9.17 -16.29 -28.38
C LYS A 8 -7.78 -16.30 -27.76
N HIS A 9 -6.75 -15.96 -28.54
CA HIS A 9 -5.38 -15.87 -28.06
C HIS A 9 -5.23 -14.82 -26.96
N SER A 10 -5.75 -13.60 -27.19
CA SER A 10 -5.73 -12.53 -26.19
C SER A 10 -6.47 -12.92 -24.90
N LYS A 11 -7.62 -13.59 -25.03
CA LYS A 11 -8.37 -14.09 -23.87
C LYS A 11 -7.58 -15.11 -23.06
N ARG A 12 -6.95 -16.09 -23.71
CA ARG A 12 -6.09 -17.09 -23.05
C ARG A 12 -4.91 -16.45 -22.33
N GLN A 13 -4.24 -15.48 -22.95
CA GLN A 13 -3.13 -14.76 -22.34
C GLN A 13 -3.59 -13.99 -21.10
N LYS A 14 -4.73 -13.32 -21.17
CA LYS A 14 -5.30 -12.61 -20.02
C LYS A 14 -5.67 -13.57 -18.88
N ASP A 15 -6.26 -14.71 -19.19
CA ASP A 15 -6.64 -15.70 -18.19
C ASP A 15 -5.42 -16.32 -17.52
N TYR A 16 -4.33 -16.56 -18.26
CA TYR A 16 -3.04 -17.00 -17.71
C TYR A 16 -2.44 -15.96 -16.75
N ILE A 17 -2.40 -14.69 -17.14
CA ILE A 17 -1.91 -13.60 -16.27
C ILE A 17 -2.74 -13.53 -14.98
N ASN A 18 -4.07 -13.58 -15.10
CA ASN A 18 -4.95 -13.56 -13.92
C ASN A 18 -4.67 -14.75 -12.99
N MET A 19 -4.50 -15.96 -13.54
CA MET A 19 -4.18 -17.16 -12.76
C MET A 19 -2.88 -17.00 -11.97
N LEU A 20 -1.83 -16.47 -12.60
CA LEU A 20 -0.57 -16.17 -11.92
C LEU A 20 -0.77 -15.18 -10.78
N SER A 21 -1.51 -14.09 -11.03
CA SER A 21 -1.83 -13.11 -9.98
C SER A 21 -2.58 -13.72 -8.81
N TYR A 22 -3.61 -14.54 -9.06
CA TYR A 22 -4.35 -15.21 -7.99
C TYR A 22 -3.50 -16.19 -7.19
N THR A 23 -2.52 -16.83 -7.83
CA THR A 23 -1.58 -17.70 -7.15
C THR A 23 -0.65 -16.90 -6.23
N CYS A 24 -0.09 -15.78 -6.72
CA CYS A 24 0.72 -14.89 -5.89
C CYS A 24 -0.06 -14.32 -4.70
N ASP A 25 -1.35 -13.96 -4.87
CA ASP A 25 -2.19 -13.47 -3.77
C ASP A 25 -2.30 -14.48 -2.62
N SER A 26 -2.22 -15.78 -2.91
CA SER A 26 -2.28 -16.84 -1.89
C SER A 26 -1.02 -16.94 -1.01
N GLU A 27 0.09 -16.34 -1.43
CA GLU A 27 1.33 -16.30 -0.64
C GLU A 27 1.25 -15.29 0.53
N TYR A 28 0.32 -14.34 0.45
CA TYR A 28 0.14 -13.28 1.45
C TYR A 28 -1.04 -13.54 2.39
N GLY A 29 -1.66 -14.72 2.30
CA GLY A 29 -2.80 -15.06 3.13
C GLY A 29 -3.89 -15.85 2.41
N ILE A 30 -5.08 -15.84 3.01
CA ILE A 30 -6.26 -16.47 2.40
C ILE A 30 -6.58 -15.72 1.09
N PRO A 31 -6.48 -16.37 -0.08
CA PRO A 31 -6.71 -15.71 -1.34
C PRO A 31 -8.19 -15.33 -1.49
N ARG A 32 -8.47 -14.26 -2.25
CA ARG A 32 -9.86 -13.90 -2.60
C ARG A 32 -10.40 -14.74 -3.76
N ARG A 33 -9.50 -15.25 -4.60
CA ARG A 33 -9.80 -16.09 -5.76
C ARG A 33 -8.83 -17.25 -5.82
N CYS A 34 -9.34 -18.41 -6.22
CA CYS A 34 -8.53 -19.56 -6.57
C CYS A 34 -7.75 -19.27 -7.87
N SER A 35 -6.68 -20.01 -8.10
CA SER A 35 -5.96 -20.09 -9.39
C SER A 35 -6.90 -20.28 -10.59
N CYS A 36 -7.98 -21.06 -10.45
CA CYS A 36 -8.99 -21.24 -11.50
C CYS A 36 -9.90 -20.01 -11.74
N GLY A 37 -9.74 -18.94 -10.97
CA GLY A 37 -10.56 -17.72 -11.01
C GLY A 37 -11.85 -17.79 -10.18
N GLY A 38 -12.20 -18.96 -9.65
CA GLY A 38 -13.33 -19.15 -8.73
C GLY A 38 -13.16 -18.31 -7.45
N ARG A 39 -14.26 -17.80 -6.91
CA ARG A 39 -14.22 -17.05 -5.63
C ARG A 39 -13.96 -18.01 -4.47
N ILE A 40 -13.25 -17.55 -3.44
CA ILE A 40 -13.17 -18.28 -2.18
C ILE A 40 -14.42 -17.98 -1.35
N ILE A 41 -15.05 -19.03 -0.82
CA ILE A 41 -16.27 -19.01 -0.01
C ILE A 41 -16.02 -19.64 1.36
N ASP A 42 -16.84 -19.27 2.35
CA ASP A 42 -16.88 -19.95 3.66
C ASP A 42 -17.79 -21.19 3.53
N GLU A 43 -17.16 -22.36 3.40
CA GLU A 43 -17.84 -23.66 3.40
C GLU A 43 -18.07 -24.09 4.84
N VAL A 44 -19.33 -24.13 5.26
CA VAL A 44 -19.73 -24.77 6.52
C VAL A 44 -20.26 -26.16 6.19
N ARG A 45 -19.56 -27.22 6.63
CA ARG A 45 -20.10 -28.58 6.49
C ARG A 45 -21.24 -28.77 7.49
N VAL A 46 -22.41 -29.16 6.97
CA VAL A 46 -23.57 -29.49 7.80
C VAL A 46 -23.21 -30.65 8.72
N LYS A 47 -23.59 -30.52 9.98
CA LYS A 47 -23.40 -31.51 11.05
C LYS A 47 -23.89 -32.88 10.56
N GLN A 48 -22.98 -33.83 10.37
CA GLN A 48 -23.37 -35.24 10.23
C GLN A 48 -23.92 -35.71 11.58
N GLU A 49 -24.77 -36.73 11.60
CA GLU A 49 -25.48 -37.20 12.80
C GLU A 49 -24.53 -37.53 13.99
N TYR A 50 -23.26 -37.80 13.69
CA TYR A 50 -22.20 -38.13 14.66
C TYR A 50 -21.17 -37.01 14.89
N ASP A 51 -21.32 -35.85 14.24
CA ASP A 51 -20.39 -34.73 14.40
C ASP A 51 -20.77 -33.96 15.67
N THR A 52 -20.02 -34.15 16.76
CA THR A 52 -20.29 -33.52 18.07
C THR A 52 -19.82 -32.06 18.13
N LEU A 53 -19.07 -31.60 17.13
CA LEU A 53 -18.54 -30.25 17.04
C LEU A 53 -19.46 -29.36 16.18
N PRO A 54 -19.47 -28.03 16.39
CA PRO A 54 -20.02 -27.09 15.42
C PRO A 54 -19.35 -27.37 14.07
N GLY A 55 -20.14 -27.69 13.04
CA GLY A 55 -19.69 -28.30 11.80
C GLY A 55 -18.39 -27.70 11.22
N LYS A 56 -17.54 -28.56 10.65
CA LYS A 56 -16.21 -28.17 10.14
C LYS A 56 -16.32 -27.07 9.09
N ARG A 57 -15.55 -25.99 9.27
CA ARG A 57 -15.50 -24.83 8.37
C ARG A 57 -14.24 -24.79 7.54
N PHE A 58 -14.37 -24.35 6.29
CA PHE A 58 -13.28 -24.23 5.34
C PHE A 58 -13.38 -22.94 4.52
N PHE A 59 -12.25 -22.40 4.13
CA PHE A 59 -12.17 -21.49 2.99
C PHE A 59 -12.00 -22.33 1.74
N THR A 60 -12.98 -22.30 0.83
CA THR A 60 -13.06 -23.23 -0.30
C THR A 60 -13.30 -22.49 -1.61
N CYS A 61 -12.71 -22.94 -2.70
CA CYS A 61 -13.06 -22.43 -4.03
C CYS A 61 -14.53 -22.75 -4.36
N ALA A 62 -15.27 -21.79 -4.92
CA ALA A 62 -16.64 -22.02 -5.38
C ALA A 62 -16.74 -23.12 -6.46
N ASN A 63 -15.66 -23.37 -7.20
CA ASN A 63 -15.55 -24.43 -8.21
C ASN A 63 -14.74 -25.63 -7.68
N TYR A 64 -14.73 -25.85 -6.36
CA TYR A 64 -13.85 -26.86 -5.77
C TYR A 64 -14.10 -28.25 -6.33
N GLU A 65 -13.04 -28.83 -6.88
CA GLU A 65 -12.92 -30.24 -7.21
C GLU A 65 -11.82 -30.84 -6.32
N ALA A 66 -11.95 -32.11 -5.95
CA ALA A 66 -10.95 -32.81 -5.14
C ALA A 66 -9.73 -33.25 -5.99
N ASP A 67 -9.23 -32.33 -6.80
CA ASP A 67 -8.17 -32.53 -7.80
C ASP A 67 -6.78 -32.06 -7.31
N GLY A 68 -6.73 -31.41 -6.15
CA GLY A 68 -5.51 -30.83 -5.58
C GLY A 68 -5.11 -29.48 -6.19
N PHE A 69 -5.84 -28.99 -7.20
CA PHE A 69 -5.61 -27.68 -7.81
C PHE A 69 -6.49 -26.60 -7.19
N HIS A 70 -7.67 -26.96 -6.72
CA HIS A 70 -8.61 -26.02 -6.11
C HIS A 70 -8.28 -25.72 -4.65
N TYR A 71 -8.26 -24.43 -4.32
CA TYR A 71 -8.02 -23.96 -2.97
C TYR A 71 -9.09 -24.50 -2.01
N ARG A 72 -8.63 -25.14 -0.94
CA ARG A 72 -9.47 -25.55 0.19
C ARG A 72 -8.64 -25.69 1.44
N GLN A 73 -8.90 -24.84 2.43
CA GLN A 73 -8.13 -24.78 3.67
C GLN A 73 -9.07 -24.77 4.88
N PRO A 74 -8.78 -25.53 5.95
CA PRO A 74 -9.53 -25.43 7.20
C PRO A 74 -9.53 -23.99 7.73
N TRP A 75 -10.69 -23.52 8.18
CA TRP A 75 -10.88 -22.14 8.63
C TRP A 75 -9.88 -21.74 9.73
N VAL A 76 -9.65 -22.65 10.70
CA VAL A 76 -8.73 -22.40 11.82
C VAL A 76 -7.30 -22.13 11.36
N ILE A 77 -6.81 -22.86 10.35
CA ILE A 77 -5.46 -22.68 9.81
C ILE A 77 -5.38 -21.34 9.10
N GLY A 78 -6.33 -21.05 8.20
CA GLY A 78 -6.35 -19.79 7.48
C GLY A 78 -6.44 -18.57 8.39
N VAL A 79 -7.28 -18.64 9.43
CA VAL A 79 -7.38 -17.54 10.40
C VAL A 79 -6.12 -17.40 11.24
N GLN A 80 -5.50 -18.49 11.65
CA GLN A 80 -4.22 -18.43 12.37
C GLN A 80 -3.13 -17.75 11.52
N GLU A 81 -2.96 -18.16 10.26
CA GLU A 81 -2.01 -17.54 9.33
C GLU A 81 -2.30 -16.04 9.13
N GLN A 82 -3.57 -15.65 9.02
CA GLN A 82 -3.95 -14.23 8.96
C GLN A 82 -3.58 -13.47 10.24
N ILE A 83 -3.81 -14.05 11.42
CA ILE A 83 -3.47 -13.41 12.70
C ILE A 83 -1.95 -13.23 12.82
N GLU A 84 -1.16 -14.24 12.47
CA GLU A 84 0.31 -14.17 12.50
C GLU A 84 0.84 -13.08 11.56
N SER A 85 0.33 -13.02 10.32
CA SER A 85 0.69 -11.99 9.36
C SER A 85 0.30 -10.58 9.81
N LEU A 86 -0.91 -10.41 10.34
CA LEU A 86 -1.39 -9.12 10.85
C LEU A 86 -0.62 -8.68 12.10
N THR A 87 -0.27 -9.60 12.99
CA THR A 87 0.56 -9.33 14.16
C THR A 87 1.91 -8.78 13.74
N LYS A 88 2.60 -9.45 12.82
CA LYS A 88 3.89 -8.98 12.30
C LYS A 88 3.81 -7.57 11.71
N ARG A 89 2.79 -7.31 10.88
CA ARG A 89 2.58 -5.96 10.28
C ARG A 89 2.27 -4.90 11.31
N LEU A 90 1.59 -5.27 12.40
CA LEU A 90 1.30 -4.36 13.51
C LEU A 90 2.58 -4.01 14.27
N GLU A 91 3.43 -4.99 14.55
CA GLU A 91 4.74 -4.78 15.18
C GLU A 91 5.63 -3.87 14.32
N GLU A 92 5.69 -4.11 13.01
CA GLU A 92 6.42 -3.25 12.06
C GLU A 92 5.89 -1.81 12.05
N ALA A 93 4.57 -1.64 12.08
CA ALA A 93 3.95 -0.31 12.15
C ALA A 93 4.24 0.40 13.48
N GLU A 94 4.26 -0.35 14.60
CA GLU A 94 4.62 0.17 15.91
C GLU A 94 6.05 0.69 15.94
N GLU A 95 7.00 -0.04 15.36
CA GLU A 95 8.39 0.42 15.23
C GLU A 95 8.48 1.74 14.44
N VAL A 96 7.76 1.86 13.32
CA VAL A 96 7.74 3.11 12.54
C VAL A 96 7.15 4.27 13.36
N MET A 97 6.09 4.02 14.14
CA MET A 97 5.46 5.05 14.97
C MET A 97 6.39 5.62 16.04
N LYS A 98 7.35 4.85 16.56
CA LYS A 98 8.35 5.32 17.54
C LYS A 98 9.19 6.49 17.02
N PHE A 99 9.39 6.61 15.71
CA PHE A 99 10.20 7.67 15.11
C PHE A 99 9.42 8.97 14.85
N VAL A 100 8.09 8.93 14.88
CA VAL A 100 7.22 10.08 14.57
C VAL A 100 7.51 11.30 15.46
N PRO A 101 7.66 11.17 16.80
CA PRO A 101 7.96 12.32 17.66
C PRO A 101 9.30 12.99 17.33
N SER A 102 10.32 12.20 17.00
CA SER A 102 11.64 12.72 16.63
C SER A 102 11.58 13.48 15.30
N LEU A 103 10.88 12.94 14.31
CA LEU A 103 10.65 13.63 13.03
C LEU A 103 9.86 14.92 13.22
N LYS A 104 8.83 14.91 14.06
CA LYS A 104 8.05 16.11 14.42
C LYS A 104 8.95 17.21 14.97
N ASN A 105 9.79 16.90 15.95
CA ASN A 105 10.72 17.87 16.55
C ASN A 105 11.71 18.44 15.51
N LYS A 106 12.20 17.61 14.59
CA LYS A 106 13.08 18.05 13.49
C LYS A 106 12.36 19.01 12.54
N ILE A 107 11.10 18.70 12.19
CA ILE A 107 10.26 19.56 11.34
C ILE A 107 10.06 20.92 12.02
N GLU A 108 9.65 20.94 13.28
CA GLU A 108 9.45 22.19 14.04
C GLU A 108 10.73 23.04 14.10
N THR A 109 11.89 22.39 14.28
CA THR A 109 13.19 23.07 14.28
C THR A 109 13.52 23.68 12.92
N LEU A 110 13.32 22.92 11.84
CA LEU A 110 13.57 23.39 10.47
C LEU A 110 12.61 24.53 10.09
N GLU A 111 11.35 24.46 10.50
CA GLU A 111 10.38 25.55 10.29
C GLU A 111 10.81 26.83 11.01
N ALA A 112 11.31 26.72 12.24
CA ALA A 112 11.82 27.87 13.00
C ALA A 112 13.05 28.50 12.31
N GLN A 113 13.98 27.68 11.81
CA GLN A 113 15.14 28.14 11.06
C GLN A 113 14.74 28.82 9.75
N ALA A 114 13.80 28.24 8.99
CA ALA A 114 13.29 28.83 7.76
C ALA A 114 12.68 30.21 8.01
N LYS A 115 11.82 30.34 9.03
CA LYS A 115 11.26 31.65 9.45
C LYS A 115 12.35 32.66 9.83
N GLY A 116 13.40 32.19 10.51
CA GLY A 116 14.56 33.03 10.85
C GLY A 116 15.29 33.54 9.61
N LEU A 117 15.56 32.66 8.65
CA LEU A 117 16.21 33.01 7.38
C LEU A 117 15.36 33.97 6.54
N THR A 118 14.04 33.75 6.46
CA THR A 118 13.12 34.68 5.77
C THR A 118 13.26 36.10 6.29
N ARG A 119 13.26 36.29 7.62
CA ARG A 119 13.43 37.63 8.22
C ARG A 119 14.78 38.26 7.89
N GLN A 120 15.85 37.46 7.82
CA GLN A 120 17.17 37.97 7.44
C GLN A 120 17.20 38.41 5.98
N VAL A 121 16.58 37.64 5.08
CA VAL A 121 16.43 38.02 3.68
C VAL A 121 15.65 39.32 3.56
N ASP A 122 14.49 39.44 4.22
CA ASP A 122 13.68 40.68 4.19
C ASP A 122 14.48 41.92 4.64
N ARG A 123 15.26 41.78 5.73
CA ARG A 123 16.12 42.86 6.22
C ARG A 123 17.20 43.24 5.20
N LEU A 124 17.91 42.25 4.66
CA LEU A 124 18.97 42.49 3.68
C LEU A 124 18.41 43.09 2.39
N THR A 125 17.22 42.66 1.95
CA THR A 125 16.53 43.24 0.80
C THR A 125 16.22 44.72 1.02
N ALA A 126 15.76 45.11 2.22
CA ALA A 126 15.53 46.52 2.56
C ALA A 126 16.82 47.34 2.59
N GLU A 127 17.91 46.78 3.14
CA GLU A 127 19.23 47.43 3.17
C GLU A 127 19.79 47.64 1.75
N VAL A 128 19.70 46.64 0.89
CA VAL A 128 20.11 46.75 -0.52
C VAL A 128 19.28 47.79 -1.26
N TYR A 129 17.98 47.85 -1.02
CA TYR A 129 17.11 48.88 -1.62
C TYR A 129 17.55 50.29 -1.22
N ASN A 130 17.79 50.54 0.07
CA ASN A 130 18.26 51.84 0.56
C ASN A 130 19.61 52.24 -0.05
N LEU A 131 20.56 51.31 -0.11
CA LEU A 131 21.86 51.55 -0.75
C LEU A 131 21.71 51.85 -2.24
N THR A 132 20.80 51.17 -2.94
CA THR A 132 20.52 51.42 -4.36
C THR A 132 20.02 52.84 -4.58
N VAL A 133 19.13 53.34 -3.71
CA VAL A 133 18.65 54.73 -3.76
C VAL A 133 19.79 55.72 -3.51
N GLN A 134 20.63 55.48 -2.49
CA GLN A 134 21.77 56.36 -2.19
C GLN A 134 22.78 56.43 -3.33
N VAL A 135 23.06 55.29 -3.99
CA VAL A 135 23.94 55.25 -5.16
C VAL A 135 23.34 56.08 -6.31
N ALA A 136 22.05 55.94 -6.59
CA ALA A 136 21.38 56.72 -7.63
C ALA A 136 21.41 58.23 -7.36
N ASP A 137 21.27 58.65 -6.10
CA ASP A 137 21.37 60.06 -5.70
C ASP A 137 22.80 60.60 -5.88
N LEU A 138 23.82 59.81 -5.51
CA LEU A 138 25.22 60.16 -5.73
C LEU A 138 25.58 60.23 -7.21
N GLU A 139 25.09 59.30 -8.03
CA GLU A 139 25.30 59.32 -9.48
C GLU A 139 24.77 60.60 -10.11
N LYS A 140 23.58 61.08 -9.70
CA LYS A 140 23.07 62.38 -10.17
C LYS A 140 23.99 63.53 -9.79
N LEU A 141 24.45 63.59 -8.54
CA LEU A 141 25.34 64.67 -8.07
C LEU A 141 26.71 64.68 -8.76
N CYS A 142 27.20 63.54 -9.23
CA CYS A 142 28.51 63.42 -9.86
C CYS A 142 28.49 63.62 -11.38
N PHE A 143 27.34 63.43 -12.03
CA PHE A 143 27.25 63.39 -13.50
C PHE A 143 26.20 64.34 -14.12
N GLU A 144 25.43 65.08 -13.32
CA GLU A 144 24.69 66.29 -13.73
C GLU A 144 25.50 67.56 -13.40
#